data_AF-A0A542M3E0-F1
#
_entry.id   AF-A0A542M3E0-F1
#
_cell.length_a   1.000
_cell.length_b   1.000
_cell.length_c   1.000
_cell.angle_alpha   90.00
_cell.angle_beta   90.00
_cell.angle_gamma   90.00
#
_symmetry.space_group_name_H-M   'P 1'
#
loop_
_entity.id
_entity.type
_entity.pdbx_description
1 polymer ?
#
loop_
_entity_poly.entity_id
_entity_poly.type
_entity_poly.pdbx_seq_one_letter_code
_entity_poly.pdbx_strand_id
1 'polypeptide(L)'
;MSCDRVGNLLLVKFSNQGSSDVCVFVPASIVFWLLKHLPINQDPALQAPAAGPQITQMDWDSPNVPRASTVNCKVLPGKISMTFNLDRKPDLTVILDRGNVELMRQIMLAYTKDLIDLEAQ
;
A
#
# COMPACT_ATOMS: atom_id res chain seq x y z
N MET A 1 4.77 3.29 5.47
CA MET A 1 4.90 1.83 5.22
C MET A 1 6.11 1.32 5.99
N SER A 2 6.15 0.03 6.30
CA SER A 2 7.25 -0.59 7.06
C SER A 2 7.38 -2.05 6.63
N CYS A 3 8.60 -2.53 6.42
CA CYS A 3 8.88 -3.91 6.01
C CYS A 3 9.17 -4.79 7.23
N ASP A 4 8.77 -6.06 7.18
CA ASP A 4 9.19 -7.04 8.18
C ASP A 4 10.68 -7.38 8.02
N ARG A 5 11.28 -8.01 9.06
CA ARG A 5 12.72 -8.35 9.02
C ARG A 5 13.08 -9.38 7.95
N VAL A 6 12.11 -10.16 7.49
CA VAL A 6 12.32 -11.23 6.51
C VAL A 6 12.17 -10.72 5.08
N GLY A 7 11.40 -9.66 4.85
CA GLY A 7 11.11 -9.15 3.51
C GLY A 7 9.88 -9.77 2.85
N ASN A 8 9.00 -10.41 3.62
CA ASN A 8 7.80 -11.06 3.11
C ASN A 8 6.57 -10.14 3.12
N LEU A 9 6.52 -9.21 4.07
CA LEU A 9 5.34 -8.39 4.33
C LEU A 9 5.71 -6.93 4.45
N LEU A 10 4.91 -6.10 3.79
CA LEU A 10 4.89 -4.66 3.97
C LEU A 10 3.65 -4.29 4.79
N LEU A 11 3.85 -3.74 5.99
CA LEU A 11 2.78 -3.10 6.74
C LEU A 11 2.47 -1.75 6.11
N VAL A 12 1.24 -1.58 5.66
CA VAL A 12 0.73 -0.35 5.05
C VAL A 12 -0.32 0.27 5.95
N LYS A 13 -0.19 1.57 6.21
CA LYS A 13 -1.12 2.35 7.02
C LYS A 13 -1.69 3.47 6.16
N PHE A 14 -3.01 3.52 6.06
CA PHE A 14 -3.75 4.52 5.34
C PHE A 14 -4.42 5.46 6.33
N SER A 15 -4.25 6.77 6.13
CA SER A 15 -5.02 7.75 6.88
C SER A 15 -6.34 8.02 6.19
N ASN A 16 -7.41 8.08 6.96
CA ASN A 16 -8.76 8.28 6.44
C ASN A 16 -9.30 9.65 6.84
N GLN A 17 -10.06 10.27 5.94
CA GLN A 17 -10.74 11.53 6.26
C GLN A 17 -12.02 11.23 7.06
N GLY A 18 -12.04 11.62 8.33
CA GLY A 18 -13.20 11.47 9.20
C GLY A 18 -13.33 10.10 9.89
N SER A 19 -12.28 9.28 9.89
CA SER A 19 -12.21 8.03 10.64
C SER A 19 -10.78 7.75 11.09
N SER A 20 -10.60 6.69 11.89
CA SER A 20 -9.26 6.24 12.31
C SER A 20 -8.46 5.71 11.13
N ASP A 21 -7.13 5.82 11.23
CA ASP A 21 -6.20 5.17 10.31
C ASP A 21 -6.42 3.66 10.28
N VAL A 22 -6.14 3.03 9.14
CA VAL A 22 -6.30 1.59 8.93
C VAL A 22 -4.99 0.99 8.49
N CYS A 23 -4.63 -0.13 9.12
CA CYS A 23 -3.44 -0.92 8.81
C CYS A 23 -3.82 -2.18 8.04
N VAL A 24 -2.95 -2.62 7.13
CA VAL A 24 -3.04 -3.89 6.41
C VAL A 24 -1.65 -4.46 6.15
N PHE A 25 -1.48 -5.77 6.33
CA PHE A 25 -0.27 -6.47 5.88
C PHE A 25 -0.39 -6.82 4.41
N VAL A 26 0.51 -6.29 3.59
CA VAL A 26 0.55 -6.52 2.14
C VAL A 26 1.75 -7.44 1.81
N PRO A 27 1.52 -8.63 1.26
CA PRO A 27 2.59 -9.51 0.80
C PRO A 27 3.49 -8.84 -0.26
N ALA A 28 4.78 -9.21 -0.25
CA ALA A 28 5.76 -8.74 -1.22
C ALA A 28 5.30 -8.94 -2.67
N SER A 29 4.68 -10.08 -2.99
CA SER A 29 4.13 -10.36 -4.32
C SER A 29 3.10 -9.31 -4.78
N ILE A 30 2.23 -8.86 -3.89
CA ILE A 30 1.28 -7.77 -4.19
C ILE A 30 2.04 -6.45 -4.42
N VAL A 31 3.06 -6.16 -3.62
CA VAL A 31 3.89 -4.95 -3.78
C VAL A 31 4.57 -4.94 -5.15
N PHE A 32 5.21 -6.04 -5.55
CA PHE A 32 5.86 -6.16 -6.87
C PHE A 32 4.85 -6.11 -8.01
N TRP A 33 3.69 -6.76 -7.87
CA TRP A 33 2.62 -6.66 -8.86
C TRP A 33 2.13 -5.22 -9.02
N LEU A 34 1.91 -4.51 -7.92
CA LEU A 34 1.52 -3.09 -7.94
C LEU A 34 2.59 -2.23 -8.61
N LEU A 35 3.87 -2.42 -8.29
CA LEU A 35 4.95 -1.66 -8.94
C LEU A 35 5.04 -1.88 -10.46
N LYS A 36 4.72 -3.10 -10.93
CA LYS A 36 4.69 -3.43 -12.36
C LYS A 36 3.48 -2.82 -13.09
N HIS A 37 2.34 -2.63 -12.41
CA HIS A 37 1.07 -2.26 -13.06
C HIS A 37 0.54 -0.86 -12.72
N LEU A 38 1.03 -0.22 -11.66
CA LEU A 38 0.61 1.13 -11.30
C LEU A 38 1.15 2.15 -12.31
N PRO A 39 0.33 3.15 -12.68
CA PRO A 39 0.78 4.19 -13.59
C PRO A 39 1.89 5.02 -12.95
N ILE A 40 2.93 5.31 -13.74
CA ILE A 40 4.00 6.23 -13.35
C ILE A 40 3.48 7.66 -13.52
N ASN A 41 3.73 8.54 -12.54
CA ASN A 41 3.39 9.94 -12.71
C ASN A 41 4.18 10.59 -13.86
N GLN A 42 3.46 11.25 -14.77
CA GLN A 42 4.04 12.03 -15.88
C GLN A 42 3.82 13.53 -15.73
N ASP A 43 3.11 13.95 -14.67
CA ASP A 43 2.72 15.34 -14.46
C ASP A 43 3.74 16.04 -13.55
N PRO A 44 4.53 16.98 -14.08
CA PRO A 44 5.55 17.69 -13.30
C PRO A 44 4.95 18.66 -12.28
N ALA A 45 3.67 19.01 -12.41
CA ALA A 45 2.96 19.91 -11.50
C ALA A 45 2.19 19.16 -10.41
N LEU A 46 2.33 17.82 -10.33
CA LEU A 46 1.66 17.03 -9.31
C LEU A 46 2.12 17.47 -7.91
N GLN A 47 1.17 17.92 -7.11
CA GLN A 47 1.43 18.31 -5.72
C GLN A 47 1.68 17.05 -4.87
N ALA A 48 2.71 17.11 -4.04
CA ALA A 48 2.94 16.08 -3.03
C ALA A 48 1.74 16.06 -2.05
N PRO A 49 1.23 14.87 -1.70
CA PRO A 49 0.19 14.76 -0.69
C PRO A 49 0.73 15.19 0.70
N ALA A 50 -0.18 15.42 1.64
CA ALA A 50 0.19 15.67 3.02
C ALA A 50 1.01 14.52 3.61
N ALA A 51 1.79 14.81 4.66
CA ALA A 51 2.57 13.80 5.35
C ALA A 51 1.67 12.63 5.81
N GLY A 52 2.08 11.42 5.44
CA GLY A 52 1.34 10.20 5.77
C GLY A 52 1.40 9.85 7.26
N PRO A 53 0.54 8.91 7.69
CA PRO A 53 0.53 8.45 9.08
C PRO A 53 1.83 7.72 9.41
N GLN A 54 2.29 7.88 10.66
CA GLN A 54 3.45 7.15 11.16
C GLN A 54 3.04 5.74 11.57
N ILE A 55 3.89 4.77 11.20
CA ILE A 55 3.78 3.40 11.67
C ILE A 55 4.56 3.27 12.96
N THR A 56 3.93 2.66 13.95
CA THR A 56 4.47 2.42 15.29
C THR A 56 4.62 0.93 15.54
N GLN A 57 5.34 0.56 16.60
CA GLN A 57 5.44 -0.84 17.03
C GLN A 57 4.07 -1.43 17.39
N MET A 58 3.15 -0.62 17.93
CA MET A 58 1.78 -1.04 18.24
C MET A 58 1.00 -1.46 16.98
N ASP A 59 1.26 -0.83 15.83
CA ASP A 59 0.63 -1.23 14.57
C ASP A 59 1.11 -2.63 14.14
N TRP A 60 2.38 -2.96 14.38
CA TRP A 60 2.95 -4.29 14.09
C TRP A 60 2.44 -5.38 15.04
N ASP A 61 2.32 -5.06 16.32
CA ASP A 61 1.94 -6.02 17.36
C ASP A 61 0.42 -6.26 17.41
N SER A 62 -0.37 -5.44 16.70
CA SER A 62 -1.82 -5.52 16.72
C SER A 62 -2.32 -6.79 16.02
N PRO A 63 -3.02 -7.71 16.73
CA PRO A 63 -3.57 -8.94 16.14
C PRO A 63 -4.76 -8.66 15.20
N ASN A 64 -5.24 -7.42 15.19
CA ASN A 64 -6.41 -6.98 14.42
C ASN A 64 -6.03 -6.53 13.01
N VAL A 65 -4.74 -6.40 12.69
CA VAL A 65 -4.31 -6.03 11.34
C VAL A 65 -4.51 -7.23 10.41
N PRO A 66 -5.41 -7.11 9.41
CA PRO A 66 -5.65 -8.19 8.46
C PRO A 66 -4.51 -8.29 7.45
N ARG A 67 -4.40 -9.45 6.83
CA ARG A 67 -3.48 -9.68 5.71
C ARG A 67 -4.23 -9.65 4.38
N ALA A 68 -3.66 -8.96 3.40
CA ALA A 68 -4.18 -8.98 2.03
C ALA A 68 -3.76 -10.27 1.31
N SER A 69 -4.70 -10.89 0.61
CA SER A 69 -4.48 -12.05 -0.26
C SER A 69 -4.34 -11.63 -1.71
N THR A 70 -5.16 -10.68 -2.16
CA THR A 70 -5.10 -10.09 -3.51
C THR A 70 -5.48 -8.61 -3.43
N VAL A 71 -5.22 -7.88 -4.51
CA VAL A 71 -5.67 -6.50 -4.69
C VAL A 71 -6.34 -6.35 -6.04
N ASN A 72 -7.49 -5.70 -6.07
CA ASN A 72 -8.20 -5.32 -7.27
C ASN A 72 -8.07 -3.81 -7.46
N CYS A 73 -7.50 -3.38 -8.59
CA CYS A 73 -7.33 -1.97 -8.90
C CYS A 73 -8.28 -1.53 -10.00
N LYS A 74 -8.96 -0.40 -9.80
CA LYS A 74 -9.81 0.26 -10.80
C LYS A 74 -9.38 1.71 -10.97
N VAL A 75 -9.04 2.07 -12.20
CA VAL A 75 -8.74 3.46 -12.57
C VAL A 75 -10.04 4.24 -12.63
N LEU A 76 -10.05 5.39 -11.96
CA LEU A 76 -11.13 6.37 -11.95
C LEU A 76 -10.57 7.72 -12.46
N PRO A 77 -11.42 8.67 -12.89
CA PRO A 77 -10.96 10.00 -13.25
C PRO A 77 -10.16 10.67 -12.12
N GLY A 78 -8.84 10.80 -12.32
CA GLY A 78 -7.91 11.41 -11.36
C GLY A 78 -7.63 10.59 -10.09
N LYS A 79 -8.11 9.34 -9.97
CA LYS A 79 -7.99 8.50 -8.78
C LYS A 79 -7.80 7.03 -9.12
N ILE A 80 -7.29 6.24 -8.19
CA ILE A 80 -7.29 4.78 -8.26
C ILE A 80 -8.02 4.24 -7.03
N SER A 81 -9.01 3.37 -7.27
CA SER A 81 -9.62 2.55 -6.23
C SER A 81 -8.84 1.24 -6.12
N MET A 82 -8.42 0.88 -4.91
CA MET A 82 -7.75 -0.39 -4.62
C MET A 82 -8.56 -1.13 -3.57
N THR A 83 -9.07 -2.30 -3.93
CA THR A 83 -9.79 -3.19 -3.02
C THR A 83 -8.88 -4.35 -2.67
N PHE A 84 -8.39 -4.36 -1.44
CA PHE A 84 -7.61 -5.46 -0.86
C PHE A 84 -8.57 -6.52 -0.35
N ASN A 85 -8.47 -7.72 -0.93
CA ASN A 85 -9.17 -8.89 -0.42
C ASN A 85 -8.42 -9.39 0.80
N LEU A 86 -9.08 -9.39 1.95
CA LEU A 86 -8.44 -9.67 3.22
C LEU A 86 -8.67 -11.13 3.67
N ASP A 87 -7.78 -11.61 4.53
CA ASP A 87 -7.89 -12.90 5.23
C ASP A 87 -9.12 -12.98 6.15
N ARG A 88 -9.66 -11.82 6.55
CA ARG A 88 -10.90 -11.66 7.31
C ARG A 88 -11.75 -10.54 6.71
N LYS A 89 -13.08 -10.70 6.76
CA LYS A 89 -14.03 -9.70 6.22
C LYS A 89 -14.35 -8.59 7.24
N PRO A 90 -14.75 -7.39 6.78
CA PRO A 90 -14.93 -6.97 5.38
C PRO A 90 -13.59 -6.70 4.66
N ASP A 91 -13.61 -6.70 3.32
CA ASP A 91 -12.46 -6.29 2.51
C ASP A 91 -12.19 -4.78 2.65
N LEU A 92 -10.94 -4.38 2.47
CA LEU A 92 -10.53 -2.97 2.56
C LEU A 92 -10.52 -2.34 1.18
N THR A 93 -11.31 -1.29 0.97
CA THR A 93 -11.22 -0.45 -0.23
C THR A 93 -10.67 0.92 0.12
N VAL A 94 -9.61 1.33 -0.57
CA VAL A 94 -9.02 2.67 -0.48
C VAL A 94 -9.13 3.37 -1.82
N ILE A 95 -9.38 4.69 -1.79
CA ILE A 95 -9.41 5.53 -2.98
C ILE A 95 -8.29 6.55 -2.85
N LEU A 96 -7.31 6.46 -3.73
CA LEU A 96 -6.13 7.31 -3.72
C LEU A 96 -6.18 8.27 -4.91
N ASP A 97 -5.92 9.54 -4.68
CA ASP A 97 -5.64 10.48 -5.77
C ASP A 97 -4.26 10.22 -6.38
N ARG A 98 -3.96 10.91 -7.49
CA ARG A 98 -2.69 10.76 -8.21
C ARG A 98 -1.46 11.02 -7.33
N GLY A 99 -1.53 12.01 -6.42
CA GLY A 99 -0.45 12.36 -5.50
C GLY A 99 -0.14 11.22 -4.53
N ASN A 100 -1.18 10.66 -3.93
CA ASN A 100 -1.07 9.53 -3.02
C ASN A 100 -0.63 8.25 -3.72
N VAL A 101 -1.09 7.99 -4.95
CA VAL A 101 -0.62 6.84 -5.75
C VAL A 101 0.88 6.95 -6.03
N GLU A 102 1.36 8.13 -6.45
CA GLU A 102 2.78 8.32 -6.74
C GLU A 102 3.64 8.22 -5.47
N LEU A 103 3.21 8.82 -4.36
CA LEU A 103 3.89 8.66 -3.07
C LEU A 103 3.96 7.18 -2.67
N MET A 104 2.84 6.46 -2.77
CA MET A 104 2.76 5.03 -2.49
C MET A 104 3.75 4.25 -3.35
N ARG A 105 3.80 4.54 -4.65
CA ARG A 105 4.73 3.89 -5.61
C ARG A 105 6.18 4.15 -5.26
N GLN A 106 6.55 5.39 -4.92
CA GLN A 106 7.91 5.75 -4.53
C GLN A 106 8.37 5.04 -3.25
N ILE A 107 7.49 4.97 -2.24
CA ILE A 107 7.79 4.27 -0.99
C ILE A 107 7.95 2.77 -1.26
N MET A 108 7.04 2.15 -2.03
CA MET A 108 7.15 0.73 -2.40
C MET A 108 8.44 0.45 -3.16
N LEU A 109 8.84 1.34 -4.08
CA LEU A 109 10.09 1.23 -4.82
C LEU A 109 11.30 1.23 -3.87
N ALA A 110 11.30 2.10 -2.85
CA ALA A 110 12.37 2.13 -1.86
C ALA A 110 12.50 0.81 -1.09
N TYR A 111 11.38 0.15 -0.79
CA TYR A 111 11.34 -1.14 -0.10
C TYR A 111 11.65 -2.36 -0.98
N THR A 112 11.78 -2.22 -2.31
CA THR A 112 12.07 -3.36 -3.20
C THR A 112 13.38 -4.07 -2.86
N LYS A 113 14.35 -3.37 -2.25
CA LYS A 113 15.63 -3.95 -1.82
C LYS A 113 15.50 -4.79 -0.54
N ASP A 114 14.49 -4.50 0.26
CA ASP A 114 14.23 -5.18 1.54
C ASP A 114 13.19 -6.30 1.39
N LEU A 115 12.43 -6.31 0.28
CA LEU A 115 11.41 -7.31 -0.01
C LEU A 115 11.97 -8.46 -0.87
N ILE A 116 11.51 -9.68 -0.61
CA ILE A 116 11.88 -10.87 -1.39
C ILE A 116 10.93 -11.01 -2.58
N ASP A 117 11.46 -10.91 -3.81
CA ASP A 117 10.73 -11.24 -5.03
C ASP A 117 10.86 -12.74 -5.34
N LEU A 118 9.87 -13.53 -4.92
CA LEU A 118 9.84 -14.97 -5.17
C LEU A 118 9.51 -15.32 -6.63
N GLU A 119 8.99 -14.39 -7.42
CA GLU A 119 8.63 -14.60 -8.83
C GLU A 119 9.76 -14.19 -9.80
N ALA A 120 10.88 -13.69 -9.30
CA ALA A 120 12.03 -13.30 -10.10
C ALA A 120 12.99 -14.47 -10.46
N GLN A 121 12.58 -15.72 -10.19
CA GLN A 121 13.29 -16.95 -10.57
C GLN A 121 12.88 -17.48 -11.94
#